data_AF-A0A1Y0MI92-F1
#
_entry.id   AF-A0A1Y0MI92-F1
#
_cell.length_a   1.000
_cell.length_b   1.000
_cell.length_c   1.000
_cell.angle_alpha   90.00
_cell.angle_beta   90.00
_cell.angle_gamma   90.00
#
_symmetry.space_group_name_H-M   'P 1'
#
loop_
_entity.id
_entity.type
_entity.pdbx_description
1 polymer ?
#
loop_
_entity_poly.entity_id
_entity_poly.type
_entity_poly.pdbx_seq_one_letter_code
_entity_poly.pdbx_strand_id
1 'polypeptide(L)'
;MNKNILLIFFITLFFGCVDDVEFNNPAIQANFEGQSWIGVARTAAIKDGGLIIRATRGTEVLLLFTTRTDVGTYPLGANNQSEARYISADGTVYSTLNSPDPSIQVFPSDGLIKTSNIDSVMNTATGTFRFNAFTADGLNSVNFIDGVFFQITLRQDIAEETGGSTCALATDSVSALNAQVTAETPSAMLCEQYLTALEIQLLSCDDSSGDIQQTINNLDCNDDDADGIPNSFEDINMDGNLDNDDTDMDGIPNYQDADDDGDSIDTINETGDTDGDAIPNYLDNDDDGDSILTIFEDPIALQNTDGDGFLDYLDADDDNDGALTIDENPDPNGDGNPDDAQDTDMDGIPDYLQI
;
A
#
# COMPACT_ATOMS: atom_id res chain seq x y z
N MET A 1 -29.25 -28.12 -94.31
CA MET A 1 -28.01 -28.48 -93.58
C MET A 1 -27.51 -27.26 -92.82
N ASN A 2 -27.70 -27.29 -91.51
CA ASN A 2 -26.87 -26.76 -90.41
C ASN A 2 -26.14 -25.41 -90.57
N LYS A 3 -26.56 -24.42 -89.76
CA LYS A 3 -25.81 -23.84 -88.62
C LYS A 3 -26.24 -22.39 -88.38
N ASN A 4 -27.13 -22.15 -87.42
CA ASN A 4 -27.21 -20.87 -86.71
C ASN A 4 -27.17 -21.19 -85.21
N ILE A 5 -26.04 -20.87 -84.58
CA ILE A 5 -25.77 -21.02 -83.16
C ILE A 5 -26.51 -19.90 -82.44
N LEU A 6 -27.50 -20.24 -81.62
CA LEU A 6 -28.15 -19.30 -80.71
C LEU A 6 -27.47 -19.44 -79.34
N LEU A 7 -26.56 -18.51 -79.04
CA LEU A 7 -25.91 -18.41 -77.74
C LEU A 7 -26.84 -17.61 -76.80
N ILE A 8 -27.59 -18.29 -75.95
CA ILE A 8 -28.38 -17.65 -74.89
C ILE A 8 -27.42 -17.37 -73.72
N PHE A 9 -27.06 -16.10 -73.55
CA PHE A 9 -26.32 -15.62 -72.39
C PHE A 9 -27.27 -15.61 -71.19
N PHE A 10 -27.09 -16.56 -70.27
CA PHE A 10 -27.82 -16.61 -69.01
C PHE A 10 -27.18 -15.59 -68.06
N ILE A 11 -27.73 -14.37 -68.01
CA ILE A 11 -27.34 -13.36 -67.02
C ILE A 11 -28.00 -13.77 -65.69
N THR A 12 -27.24 -14.49 -64.86
CA THR A 12 -27.56 -14.68 -63.44
C THR A 12 -27.39 -13.35 -62.72
N LEU A 13 -28.52 -12.73 -62.35
CA LEU A 13 -28.57 -11.68 -61.33
C LEU A 13 -28.14 -12.28 -59.99
N PHE A 14 -26.87 -12.09 -59.63
CA PHE A 14 -26.45 -12.17 -58.25
C PHE A 14 -27.05 -10.97 -57.52
N PHE A 15 -28.10 -11.20 -56.73
CA PHE A 15 -28.42 -10.33 -55.60
C PHE A 15 -27.23 -10.43 -54.64
N GLY A 16 -26.33 -9.47 -54.70
CA GLY A 16 -25.38 -9.25 -53.61
C GLY A 16 -26.18 -8.82 -52.39
N CYS A 17 -26.16 -9.63 -51.33
CA CYS A 17 -26.33 -9.09 -49.99
C CYS A 17 -25.22 -8.06 -49.81
N VAL A 18 -25.61 -6.79 -49.73
CA VAL A 18 -24.77 -5.80 -49.06
C VAL A 18 -24.88 -6.19 -47.59
N ASP A 19 -23.83 -6.82 -47.04
CA ASP A 19 -23.64 -6.79 -45.60
C ASP A 19 -23.40 -5.32 -45.25
N ASP A 20 -24.47 -4.62 -44.87
CA ASP A 20 -24.35 -3.33 -44.21
C ASP A 20 -23.62 -3.61 -42.89
N VAL A 21 -22.30 -3.47 -42.92
CA VAL A 21 -21.47 -3.44 -41.72
C VAL A 21 -21.88 -2.17 -40.98
N GLU A 22 -22.83 -2.32 -40.05
CA GLU A 22 -23.23 -1.26 -39.15
C GLU A 22 -22.04 -0.95 -38.23
N PHE A 23 -21.24 0.06 -38.60
CA PHE A 23 -20.15 0.55 -37.77
C PHE A 23 -20.75 1.25 -36.55
N ASN A 24 -20.84 0.52 -35.45
CA ASN A 24 -21.20 1.05 -34.14
C ASN A 24 -20.08 1.99 -33.66
N ASN A 25 -20.19 3.29 -33.97
CA ASN A 25 -19.23 4.33 -33.56
C ASN A 25 -19.97 5.57 -33.01
N PRO A 26 -19.78 6.00 -31.76
CA PRO A 26 -18.90 5.42 -30.71
C PRO A 26 -19.28 4.00 -30.36
N ALA A 27 -18.45 3.23 -29.64
CA ALA A 27 -18.80 1.89 -29.13
C ALA A 27 -18.23 1.59 -27.75
N ILE A 28 -18.95 0.82 -26.95
CA ILE A 28 -18.39 0.08 -25.81
C ILE A 28 -18.89 -1.34 -25.97
N GLN A 29 -17.97 -2.28 -26.13
CA GLN A 29 -18.28 -3.68 -26.33
C GLN A 29 -17.21 -4.56 -25.71
N ALA A 30 -17.57 -5.78 -25.35
CA ALA A 30 -16.67 -6.77 -24.79
C ALA A 30 -17.22 -8.19 -25.00
N ASN A 31 -16.40 -9.18 -24.73
CA ASN A 31 -16.83 -10.54 -24.47
C ASN A 31 -17.06 -10.69 -22.96
N PHE A 32 -18.31 -10.90 -22.56
CA PHE A 32 -18.77 -11.09 -21.19
C PHE A 32 -19.23 -12.54 -21.02
N GLU A 33 -18.57 -13.31 -20.17
CA GLU A 33 -18.90 -14.72 -19.92
C GLU A 33 -19.03 -15.56 -21.22
N GLY A 34 -18.18 -15.30 -22.21
CA GLY A 34 -18.20 -15.98 -23.51
C GLY A 34 -19.24 -15.43 -24.51
N GLN A 35 -20.00 -14.40 -24.16
CA GLN A 35 -21.04 -13.80 -25.01
C GLN A 35 -20.76 -12.33 -25.33
N SER A 36 -21.29 -11.84 -26.44
CA SER A 36 -21.14 -10.43 -26.81
C SER A 36 -21.93 -9.51 -25.86
N TRP A 37 -21.22 -8.56 -25.26
CA TRP A 37 -21.78 -7.46 -24.50
C TRP A 37 -21.58 -6.16 -25.26
N ILE A 38 -22.66 -5.45 -25.56
CA ILE A 38 -22.62 -4.16 -26.26
C ILE A 38 -23.40 -3.16 -25.43
N GLY A 39 -22.71 -2.14 -24.92
CA GLY A 39 -23.35 -1.04 -24.19
C GLY A 39 -24.15 -0.16 -25.15
N VAL A 40 -25.32 0.31 -24.75
CA VAL A 40 -26.23 1.16 -25.54
C VAL A 40 -26.02 2.64 -25.22
N ALA A 41 -26.05 3.02 -23.94
CA ALA A 41 -25.61 4.35 -23.52
C ALA A 41 -24.13 4.29 -23.20
N ARG A 42 -23.36 5.28 -23.64
CA ARG A 42 -21.88 5.33 -23.53
C ARG A 42 -21.47 6.76 -23.25
N THR A 43 -20.94 7.00 -22.07
CA THR A 43 -20.47 8.33 -21.67
C THR A 43 -19.18 8.16 -20.92
N ALA A 44 -18.21 9.04 -21.17
CA ALA A 44 -17.08 9.22 -20.30
C ALA A 44 -17.22 10.55 -19.56
N ALA A 45 -16.65 10.67 -18.38
CA ALA A 45 -16.51 11.93 -17.66
C ALA A 45 -15.14 11.98 -17.01
N ILE A 46 -14.64 13.20 -16.84
CA ILE A 46 -13.50 13.46 -15.98
C ILE A 46 -14.08 13.82 -14.62
N LYS A 47 -13.70 13.06 -13.60
CA LYS A 47 -14.15 13.30 -12.22
C LYS A 47 -13.05 12.83 -11.28
N ASP A 48 -12.76 13.63 -10.26
CA ASP A 48 -11.79 13.33 -9.19
C ASP A 48 -10.42 12.88 -9.71
N GLY A 49 -9.88 13.57 -10.71
CA GLY A 49 -8.57 13.28 -11.31
C GLY A 49 -8.55 12.13 -12.32
N GLY A 50 -9.60 11.30 -12.35
CA GLY A 50 -9.72 10.09 -13.17
C GLY A 50 -10.71 10.17 -14.33
N LEU A 51 -10.65 9.16 -15.21
CA LEU A 51 -11.67 8.94 -16.24
C LEU A 51 -12.70 7.95 -15.74
N ILE A 52 -13.97 8.36 -15.76
CA ILE A 52 -15.11 7.49 -15.49
C ILE A 52 -15.79 7.15 -16.81
N ILE A 53 -15.74 5.89 -17.21
CA ILE A 53 -16.42 5.38 -18.40
C ILE A 53 -17.65 4.60 -17.96
N ARG A 54 -18.81 5.00 -18.45
CA ARG A 54 -20.10 4.36 -18.16
C ARG A 54 -20.73 3.81 -19.43
N ALA A 55 -21.12 2.54 -19.37
CA ALA A 55 -21.91 1.87 -20.39
C ALA A 55 -23.14 1.18 -19.80
N THR A 56 -24.26 1.13 -20.52
CA THR A 56 -25.45 0.39 -20.05
C THR A 56 -26.04 -0.53 -21.10
N ARG A 57 -26.48 -1.74 -20.73
CA ARG A 57 -27.21 -2.65 -21.63
C ARG A 57 -28.53 -3.07 -20.96
N GLY A 58 -29.64 -2.50 -21.39
CA GLY A 58 -30.90 -2.64 -20.66
C GLY A 58 -30.79 -1.99 -19.28
N THR A 59 -30.91 -2.79 -18.21
CA THR A 59 -30.71 -2.37 -16.81
C THR A 59 -29.31 -2.66 -16.28
N GLU A 60 -28.46 -3.36 -17.04
CA GLU A 60 -27.07 -3.62 -16.66
C GLU A 60 -26.22 -2.35 -16.82
N VAL A 61 -25.26 -2.17 -15.92
CA VAL A 61 -24.34 -1.03 -15.93
C VAL A 61 -22.90 -1.54 -15.84
N LEU A 62 -22.04 -1.07 -16.74
CA LEU A 62 -20.60 -1.24 -16.70
C LEU A 62 -19.96 0.13 -16.41
N LEU A 63 -19.09 0.16 -15.41
CA LEU A 63 -18.32 1.32 -15.00
C LEU A 63 -16.83 0.96 -15.02
N LEU A 64 -16.02 1.81 -15.63
CA LEU A 64 -14.56 1.71 -15.60
C LEU A 64 -14.03 3.03 -15.03
N PHE A 65 -13.21 2.91 -14.00
CA PHE A 65 -12.62 4.02 -13.28
C PHE A 65 -11.10 3.92 -13.41
N THR A 66 -10.49 4.97 -13.95
CA THR A 66 -9.03 5.11 -13.96
C THR A 66 -8.60 6.11 -12.92
N THR A 67 -7.37 5.97 -12.41
CA THR A 67 -6.77 6.94 -11.48
C THR A 67 -6.39 8.26 -12.15
N ARG A 68 -6.22 8.26 -13.49
CA ARG A 68 -5.83 9.47 -14.25
C ARG A 68 -6.58 9.58 -15.56
N THR A 69 -6.58 10.78 -16.15
CA THR A 69 -7.22 11.07 -17.44
C THR A 69 -6.31 10.96 -18.67
N ASP A 70 -5.03 10.62 -18.49
CA ASP A 70 -4.05 10.56 -19.56
C ASP A 70 -4.14 9.26 -20.40
N VAL A 71 -3.32 9.16 -21.44
CA VAL A 71 -3.17 7.92 -22.21
C VAL A 71 -2.23 7.01 -21.42
N GLY A 72 -2.68 5.79 -21.10
CA GLY A 72 -1.95 4.91 -20.20
C GLY A 72 -2.59 3.55 -20.02
N THR A 73 -1.96 2.72 -19.20
CA THR A 73 -2.50 1.43 -18.76
C THR A 73 -2.68 1.48 -17.25
N TYR A 74 -3.86 1.08 -16.80
CA TYR A 74 -4.33 1.17 -15.42
C TYR A 74 -4.67 -0.25 -14.95
N PRO A 75 -3.83 -0.87 -14.10
CA PRO A 75 -4.09 -2.20 -13.56
C PRO A 75 -5.31 -2.18 -12.63
N LEU A 76 -6.02 -3.31 -12.57
CA LEU A 76 -7.21 -3.51 -11.74
C LEU A 76 -6.98 -4.69 -10.78
N GLY A 77 -7.68 -4.70 -9.64
CA GLY A 77 -7.60 -5.76 -8.62
C GLY A 77 -7.69 -5.18 -7.21
N ALA A 78 -7.78 -6.04 -6.19
CA ALA A 78 -7.92 -5.63 -4.79
C ALA A 78 -6.83 -4.65 -4.29
N ASN A 79 -5.61 -4.77 -4.82
CA ASN A 79 -4.47 -3.91 -4.48
C ASN A 79 -4.28 -2.74 -5.46
N ASN A 80 -5.25 -2.51 -6.34
CA ASN A 80 -5.18 -1.45 -7.35
C ASN A 80 -6.27 -0.42 -7.09
N GLN A 81 -5.92 0.83 -7.33
CA GLN A 81 -6.85 1.94 -7.15
C GLN A 81 -7.80 2.14 -8.31
N SER A 82 -7.45 1.68 -9.52
CA SER A 82 -8.40 1.70 -10.64
C SER A 82 -9.39 0.56 -10.47
N GLU A 83 -10.65 0.82 -10.81
CA GLU A 83 -11.74 -0.13 -10.57
C GLU A 83 -12.50 -0.38 -11.87
N ALA A 84 -12.85 -1.64 -12.12
CA ALA A 84 -13.98 -1.96 -12.98
C ALA A 84 -15.13 -2.47 -12.12
N ARG A 85 -16.31 -1.91 -12.35
CA ARG A 85 -17.53 -2.27 -11.64
C ARG A 85 -18.61 -2.66 -12.63
N TYR A 86 -19.29 -3.75 -12.34
CA TYR A 86 -20.41 -4.23 -13.12
C TYR A 86 -21.63 -4.42 -12.23
N ILE A 87 -22.79 -3.92 -12.67
CA ILE A 87 -24.07 -4.08 -12.01
C ILE A 87 -24.96 -4.88 -12.96
N SER A 88 -25.34 -6.10 -12.56
CA SER A 88 -26.20 -6.97 -13.35
C SER A 88 -27.66 -6.51 -13.33
N ALA A 89 -28.49 -7.11 -14.19
CA ALA A 89 -29.89 -6.72 -14.36
C ALA A 89 -30.76 -6.89 -13.09
N ASP A 90 -30.34 -7.76 -12.17
CA ASP A 90 -30.96 -7.99 -10.86
C ASP A 90 -30.44 -7.05 -9.75
N GLY A 91 -29.47 -6.19 -10.06
CA GLY A 91 -28.87 -5.24 -9.14
C GLY A 91 -27.65 -5.77 -8.37
N THR A 92 -27.19 -6.99 -8.64
CA THR A 92 -25.96 -7.50 -8.01
C THR A 92 -24.74 -6.71 -8.48
N VAL A 93 -23.90 -6.30 -7.53
CA VAL A 93 -22.72 -5.46 -7.79
C VAL A 93 -21.45 -6.31 -7.73
N TYR A 94 -20.63 -6.20 -8.77
CA TYR A 94 -19.32 -6.83 -8.90
C TYR A 94 -18.26 -5.73 -9.01
N SER A 95 -17.16 -5.87 -8.28
CA SER A 95 -16.04 -4.94 -8.32
C SER A 95 -14.72 -5.70 -8.41
N THR A 96 -13.76 -5.13 -9.13
CA THR A 96 -12.36 -5.60 -9.12
C THR A 96 -11.65 -5.31 -7.80
N LEU A 97 -12.22 -4.48 -6.93
CA LEU A 97 -11.68 -4.23 -5.59
C LEU A 97 -12.03 -5.34 -4.59
N ASN A 98 -13.02 -6.18 -4.92
CA ASN A 98 -13.41 -7.30 -4.09
C ASN A 98 -12.53 -8.52 -4.38
N SER A 99 -12.02 -9.14 -3.33
CA SER A 99 -11.27 -10.41 -3.42
C SER A 99 -12.20 -11.62 -3.46
N PRO A 100 -11.82 -12.72 -4.13
CA PRO A 100 -12.55 -13.98 -4.03
C PRO A 100 -12.53 -14.53 -2.61
N ASP A 101 -13.60 -15.19 -2.20
CA ASP A 101 -13.64 -15.88 -0.92
C ASP A 101 -12.60 -17.04 -0.90
N PRO A 102 -11.83 -17.24 0.18
CA PRO A 102 -10.84 -18.31 0.27
C PRO A 102 -11.40 -19.72 0.05
N SER A 103 -12.71 -19.93 0.25
CA SER A 103 -13.39 -21.21 0.07
C SER A 103 -13.63 -21.60 -1.39
N ILE A 104 -13.39 -20.70 -2.35
CA ILE A 104 -13.55 -20.95 -3.78
C ILE A 104 -12.20 -20.93 -4.52
N GLN A 105 -11.94 -21.93 -5.36
CA GLN A 105 -10.76 -21.97 -6.23
C GLN A 105 -11.00 -21.15 -7.50
N VAL A 106 -10.81 -19.85 -7.41
CA VAL A 106 -10.87 -18.92 -8.55
C VAL A 106 -9.63 -18.05 -8.57
N PHE A 107 -9.30 -17.56 -9.77
CA PHE A 107 -8.23 -16.57 -9.95
C PHE A 107 -8.56 -15.30 -9.16
N PRO A 108 -7.55 -14.54 -8.69
CA PRO A 108 -7.77 -13.28 -7.99
C PRO A 108 -8.51 -12.28 -8.88
N SER A 109 -9.09 -11.25 -8.24
CA SER A 109 -9.49 -10.04 -8.95
C SER A 109 -8.27 -9.48 -9.70
N ASP A 110 -8.39 -9.29 -11.00
CA ASP A 110 -7.33 -8.76 -11.86
C ASP A 110 -7.98 -8.09 -13.07
N GLY A 111 -7.25 -7.21 -13.73
CA GLY A 111 -7.65 -6.64 -14.99
C GLY A 111 -6.76 -5.48 -15.42
N LEU A 112 -7.15 -4.87 -16.52
CA LEU A 112 -6.55 -3.63 -17.01
C LEU A 112 -7.60 -2.79 -17.71
N ILE A 113 -7.48 -1.48 -17.55
CA ILE A 113 -8.04 -0.48 -18.46
C ILE A 113 -6.86 0.13 -19.20
N LYS A 114 -6.93 0.22 -20.52
CA LYS A 114 -5.91 0.90 -21.32
C LYS A 114 -6.54 2.02 -22.11
N THR A 115 -6.27 3.26 -21.71
CA THR A 115 -6.62 4.44 -22.49
C THR A 115 -5.58 4.60 -23.59
N SER A 116 -6.00 4.49 -24.85
CA SER A 116 -5.11 4.57 -26.02
C SER A 116 -5.14 5.93 -26.71
N ASN A 117 -6.24 6.68 -26.57
CA ASN A 117 -6.34 8.03 -27.09
C ASN A 117 -7.38 8.84 -26.30
N ILE A 118 -7.02 10.07 -25.94
CA ILE A 118 -7.92 11.11 -25.45
C ILE A 118 -7.81 12.27 -26.43
N ASP A 119 -8.87 12.52 -27.20
CA ASP A 119 -8.94 13.61 -28.16
C ASP A 119 -9.64 14.80 -27.49
N SER A 120 -8.87 15.83 -27.16
CA SER A 120 -9.36 17.06 -26.53
C SER A 120 -10.13 17.99 -27.49
N VAL A 121 -9.98 17.81 -28.80
CA VAL A 121 -10.69 18.60 -29.82
C VAL A 121 -12.07 18.01 -30.06
N MET A 122 -12.14 16.69 -30.23
CA MET A 122 -13.40 15.94 -30.42
C MET A 122 -14.09 15.62 -29.09
N ASN A 123 -13.39 15.81 -27.98
CA ASN A 123 -13.83 15.49 -26.62
C ASN A 123 -14.23 14.01 -26.49
N THR A 124 -13.35 13.11 -26.94
CA THR A 124 -13.61 11.66 -26.96
C THR A 124 -12.47 10.84 -26.36
N ALA A 125 -12.81 9.70 -25.74
CA ALA A 125 -11.85 8.71 -25.25
C ALA A 125 -11.91 7.39 -26.04
N THR A 126 -10.77 6.74 -26.22
CA THR A 126 -10.64 5.43 -26.88
C THR A 126 -9.64 4.55 -26.15
N GLY A 127 -9.92 3.25 -26.05
CA GLY A 127 -9.09 2.31 -25.35
C GLY A 127 -9.68 0.90 -25.27
N THR A 128 -9.05 0.06 -24.45
CA THR A 128 -9.41 -1.35 -24.26
C THR A 128 -9.51 -1.69 -22.78
N PHE A 129 -10.19 -2.77 -22.43
CA PHE A 129 -10.25 -3.26 -21.05
C PHE A 129 -10.43 -4.78 -20.97
N ARG A 130 -9.98 -5.38 -19.87
CA ARG A 130 -10.33 -6.74 -19.44
C ARG A 130 -10.34 -6.79 -17.92
N PHE A 131 -11.19 -7.60 -17.30
CA PHE A 131 -11.16 -7.80 -15.86
C PHE A 131 -11.92 -9.03 -15.37
N ASN A 132 -11.57 -9.47 -14.16
CA ASN A 132 -12.32 -10.36 -13.29
C ASN A 132 -12.76 -9.57 -12.05
N ALA A 133 -14.06 -9.55 -11.77
CA ALA A 133 -14.65 -8.82 -10.65
C ALA A 133 -15.51 -9.74 -9.79
N PHE A 134 -15.58 -9.45 -8.49
CA PHE A 134 -16.28 -10.29 -7.51
C PHE A 134 -17.38 -9.52 -6.77
N THR A 135 -18.38 -10.23 -6.26
CA THR A 135 -19.33 -9.69 -5.28
C THR A 135 -18.62 -9.36 -3.96
N ALA A 136 -19.25 -8.54 -3.11
CA ALA A 136 -18.66 -8.13 -1.84
C ALA A 136 -18.37 -9.29 -0.88
N ASP A 137 -19.12 -10.38 -0.97
CA ASP A 137 -18.88 -11.63 -0.24
C ASP A 137 -17.81 -12.53 -0.89
N GLY A 138 -17.27 -12.14 -2.06
CA GLY A 138 -16.29 -12.90 -2.81
C GLY A 138 -16.82 -14.20 -3.44
N LEU A 139 -18.11 -14.54 -3.30
CA LEU A 139 -18.66 -15.85 -3.68
C LEU A 139 -19.06 -15.95 -5.16
N ASN A 140 -19.32 -14.82 -5.82
CA ASN A 140 -19.71 -14.77 -7.22
C ASN A 140 -18.74 -13.88 -8.00
N SER A 141 -18.49 -14.26 -9.25
CA SER A 141 -17.56 -13.55 -10.13
C SER A 141 -18.17 -13.24 -11.50
N VAL A 142 -17.61 -12.23 -12.16
CA VAL A 142 -17.83 -11.95 -13.58
C VAL A 142 -16.52 -11.70 -14.32
N ASN A 143 -16.49 -12.04 -15.60
CA ASN A 143 -15.35 -11.89 -16.48
C ASN A 143 -15.72 -11.09 -17.74
N PHE A 144 -14.93 -10.05 -17.99
CA PHE A 144 -14.93 -9.27 -19.23
C PHE A 144 -13.56 -9.40 -19.91
N ILE A 145 -13.54 -9.85 -21.16
CA ILE A 145 -12.32 -9.92 -21.99
C ILE A 145 -12.56 -9.25 -23.34
N ASP A 146 -11.46 -8.90 -24.02
CA ASP A 146 -11.47 -8.22 -25.33
C ASP A 146 -12.36 -6.97 -25.37
N GLY A 147 -12.43 -6.24 -24.25
CA GLY A 147 -13.22 -5.03 -24.11
C GLY A 147 -12.62 -3.86 -24.88
N VAL A 148 -13.46 -3.08 -25.54
CA VAL A 148 -13.10 -1.87 -26.29
C VAL A 148 -14.08 -0.76 -25.94
N PHE A 149 -13.57 0.43 -25.67
CA PHE A 149 -14.32 1.68 -25.73
C PHE A 149 -13.73 2.55 -26.85
N PHE A 150 -14.55 2.97 -27.81
CA PHE A 150 -14.10 3.65 -29.02
C PHE A 150 -14.85 4.96 -29.20
N GLN A 151 -14.10 6.06 -29.27
CA GLN A 151 -14.56 7.44 -29.48
C GLN A 151 -15.73 7.86 -28.56
N ILE A 152 -15.77 7.37 -27.31
CA ILE A 152 -16.84 7.70 -26.38
C ILE A 152 -16.74 9.16 -25.94
N THR A 153 -17.85 9.90 -26.01
CA THR A 153 -17.87 11.33 -25.70
C THR A 153 -17.66 11.58 -24.21
N LEU A 154 -16.74 12.49 -23.91
CA LEU A 154 -16.52 13.05 -22.58
C LEU A 154 -17.61 14.08 -22.27
N ARG A 155 -18.31 13.93 -21.14
CA ARG A 155 -19.34 14.85 -20.64
C ARG A 155 -19.01 15.24 -19.20
N GLN A 156 -19.50 16.39 -18.77
CA GLN A 156 -19.26 16.87 -17.40
C GLN A 156 -20.31 16.39 -16.38
N ASP A 157 -21.42 15.79 -16.83
CA ASP A 157 -22.60 15.52 -15.97
C ASP A 157 -22.90 14.02 -15.80
N ILE A 158 -21.91 13.21 -15.40
CA ILE A 158 -22.19 11.83 -14.95
C ILE A 158 -22.34 11.84 -13.42
N ALA A 159 -23.58 11.71 -12.93
CA ALA A 159 -23.87 11.47 -11.52
C ALA A 159 -23.69 9.97 -11.21
N GLU A 160 -22.44 9.57 -10.96
CA GLU A 160 -22.11 8.26 -10.39
C GLU A 160 -21.27 8.49 -9.13
N GLU A 161 -21.58 7.73 -8.07
CA GLU A 161 -20.74 7.60 -6.87
C GLU A 161 -19.42 6.97 -7.33
N THR A 162 -18.33 7.69 -7.12
CA THR A 162 -17.00 7.37 -7.65
C THR A 162 -16.52 5.98 -7.23
N GLY A 163 -16.05 5.21 -8.20
CA GLY A 163 -15.02 4.19 -8.01
C GLY A 163 -13.69 4.75 -8.49
N GLY A 164 -12.57 4.18 -8.04
CA GLY A 164 -11.26 4.82 -8.19
C GLY A 164 -10.79 5.51 -6.89
N SER A 165 -9.50 5.45 -6.56
CA SER A 165 -8.96 6.22 -5.43
C SER A 165 -9.08 7.72 -5.71
N THR A 166 -9.89 8.38 -4.91
CA THR A 166 -9.98 9.84 -4.89
C THR A 166 -8.81 10.40 -4.10
N CYS A 167 -8.49 11.70 -4.25
CA CYS A 167 -7.50 12.34 -3.38
C CYS A 167 -7.79 12.10 -1.87
N ALA A 168 -9.08 12.06 -1.48
CA ALA A 168 -9.46 11.73 -0.11
C ALA A 168 -9.06 10.31 0.29
N LEU A 169 -9.38 9.30 -0.54
CA LEU A 169 -9.02 7.90 -0.27
C LEU A 169 -7.49 7.67 -0.28
N ALA A 170 -6.77 8.34 -1.18
CA ALA A 170 -5.31 8.28 -1.22
C ALA A 170 -4.70 8.90 0.05
N THR A 171 -5.25 10.04 0.49
CA THR A 171 -4.84 10.71 1.74
C THR A 171 -5.14 9.86 2.98
N ASP A 172 -6.31 9.21 3.02
CA ASP A 172 -6.68 8.30 4.11
C ASP A 172 -5.73 7.08 4.17
N SER A 173 -5.31 6.57 3.00
CA SER A 173 -4.35 5.44 2.91
C SER A 173 -2.97 5.83 3.45
N VAL A 174 -2.44 6.99 3.05
CA VAL A 174 -1.18 7.54 3.56
C VAL A 174 -1.27 7.76 5.07
N SER A 175 -2.37 8.36 5.56
CA SER A 175 -2.57 8.60 7.00
C SER A 175 -2.61 7.30 7.80
N ALA A 176 -3.23 6.25 7.27
CA ALA A 176 -3.31 4.95 7.92
C ALA A 176 -1.96 4.23 8.00
N LEU A 177 -1.13 4.33 6.96
CA LEU A 177 0.21 3.74 6.95
C LEU A 177 1.18 4.53 7.83
N ASN A 178 1.11 5.86 7.82
CA ASN A 178 1.91 6.70 8.73
C ASN A 178 1.57 6.43 10.21
N ALA A 179 0.31 6.11 10.50
CA ALA A 179 -0.11 5.69 11.83
C ALA A 179 0.42 4.29 12.23
N GLN A 180 0.72 3.41 11.28
CA GLN A 180 1.35 2.12 11.56
C GLN A 180 2.84 2.29 11.83
N VAL A 181 3.52 3.10 11.00
CA VAL A 181 4.94 3.45 11.19
C VAL A 181 5.23 4.02 12.57
N THR A 182 4.28 4.77 13.14
CA THR A 182 4.44 5.43 14.44
C THR A 182 3.99 4.58 15.62
N ALA A 183 3.44 3.38 15.38
CA ALA A 183 2.90 2.51 16.42
C ALA A 183 3.65 1.18 16.56
N GLU A 184 4.53 0.87 15.61
CA GLU A 184 5.33 -0.35 15.54
C GLU A 184 6.74 0.05 15.07
N THR A 185 7.74 -0.76 15.42
CA THR A 185 9.08 -0.63 14.87
C THR A 185 9.01 -0.63 13.33
N PRO A 186 9.50 0.42 12.65
CA PRO A 186 9.46 0.51 11.19
C PRO A 186 10.15 -0.68 10.52
N SER A 187 9.73 -1.03 9.31
CA SER A 187 10.35 -2.11 8.54
C SER A 187 10.38 -1.78 7.06
N ALA A 188 11.29 -2.41 6.31
CA ALA A 188 11.39 -2.24 4.86
C ALA A 188 10.05 -2.53 4.14
N MET A 189 9.29 -3.54 4.59
CA MET A 189 7.99 -3.85 4.01
C MET A 189 6.96 -2.74 4.25
N LEU A 190 6.94 -2.14 5.43
CA LEU A 190 6.05 -1.05 5.76
C LEU A 190 6.45 0.24 5.03
N CYS A 191 7.77 0.49 4.91
CA CYS A 191 8.32 1.59 4.12
C CYS A 191 7.83 1.55 2.68
N GLU A 192 7.97 0.40 2.02
CA GLU A 192 7.58 0.21 0.62
C GLU A 192 6.05 0.39 0.41
N GLN A 193 5.25 -0.02 1.39
CA GLN A 193 3.80 0.25 1.37
C GLN A 193 3.51 1.74 1.51
N TYR A 194 4.22 2.44 2.39
CA TYR A 194 4.09 3.87 2.60
C TYR A 194 4.52 4.67 1.36
N LEU A 195 5.67 4.34 0.77
CA LEU A 195 6.16 4.90 -0.50
C LEU A 195 5.11 4.72 -1.60
N THR A 196 4.59 3.50 -1.76
CA THR A 196 3.53 3.22 -2.73
C THR A 196 2.30 4.11 -2.49
N ALA A 197 1.86 4.28 -1.24
CA ALA A 197 0.71 5.13 -0.92
C ALA A 197 0.97 6.62 -1.22
N LEU A 198 2.18 7.12 -1.01
CA LEU A 198 2.58 8.48 -1.35
C LEU A 198 2.61 8.71 -2.87
N GLU A 199 3.21 7.81 -3.65
CA GLU A 199 3.20 7.88 -5.12
C GLU A 199 1.76 7.92 -5.67
N ILE A 200 0.89 7.14 -5.04
CA ILE A 200 -0.53 7.10 -5.31
C ILE A 200 -1.22 8.44 -5.02
N GLN A 201 -0.92 9.05 -3.87
CA GLN A 201 -1.44 10.35 -3.47
C GLN A 201 -0.98 11.44 -4.43
N LEU A 202 0.31 11.43 -4.82
CA LEU A 202 0.88 12.35 -5.80
C LEU A 202 0.15 12.30 -7.14
N LEU A 203 -0.28 11.11 -7.58
CA LEU A 203 -1.04 10.95 -8.83
C LEU A 203 -2.51 11.37 -8.71
N SER A 204 -3.07 11.36 -7.50
CA SER A 204 -4.51 11.54 -7.25
C SER A 204 -4.84 12.95 -6.74
N CYS A 205 -3.87 13.66 -6.19
CA CYS A 205 -3.99 14.99 -5.59
C CYS A 205 -3.21 16.05 -6.39
N ASP A 206 -3.50 17.33 -6.13
CA ASP A 206 -2.66 18.44 -6.61
C ASP A 206 -1.45 18.59 -5.68
N ASP A 207 -0.25 18.59 -6.25
CA ASP A 207 1.02 18.80 -5.55
C ASP A 207 1.73 20.06 -6.06
N SER A 208 0.98 21.14 -6.24
CA SER A 208 1.54 22.41 -6.70
C SER A 208 2.56 23.02 -5.73
N SER A 209 2.54 22.62 -4.45
CA SER A 209 3.57 22.96 -3.47
C SER A 209 4.85 22.13 -3.62
N GLY A 210 4.73 20.89 -4.11
CA GLY A 210 5.82 19.93 -4.21
C GLY A 210 6.08 19.17 -2.92
N ASP A 211 5.19 19.29 -1.93
CA ASP A 211 5.37 18.70 -0.60
C ASP A 211 5.32 17.16 -0.69
N ILE A 212 4.38 16.61 -1.46
CA ILE A 212 4.25 15.14 -1.61
C ILE A 212 5.48 14.59 -2.33
N GLN A 213 5.92 15.25 -3.40
CA GLN A 213 7.12 14.85 -4.11
C GLN A 213 8.38 14.97 -3.25
N GLN A 214 8.45 15.96 -2.35
CA GLN A 214 9.57 16.11 -1.43
C GLN A 214 9.61 14.96 -0.40
N THR A 215 8.47 14.60 0.19
CA THR A 215 8.39 13.43 1.10
C THR A 215 8.85 12.16 0.41
N ILE A 216 8.41 11.92 -0.84
CA ILE A 216 8.85 10.74 -1.62
C ILE A 216 10.37 10.75 -1.85
N ASN A 217 10.95 11.92 -2.14
CA ASN A 217 12.39 12.01 -2.41
C ASN A 217 13.26 11.79 -1.16
N ASN A 218 12.73 12.10 0.02
CA ASN A 218 13.42 11.92 1.29
C ASN A 218 13.19 10.53 1.90
N LEU A 219 12.24 9.76 1.36
CA LEU A 219 11.93 8.41 1.83
C LEU A 219 12.88 7.40 1.17
N ASP A 220 13.96 7.06 1.86
CA ASP A 220 14.86 5.96 1.53
C ASP A 220 14.46 4.69 2.29
N CYS A 221 13.95 3.70 1.55
CA CYS A 221 13.54 2.39 2.10
C CYS A 221 14.65 1.34 2.04
N ASN A 222 15.88 1.73 1.69
CA ASN A 222 17.03 0.85 1.92
C ASN A 222 17.34 0.79 3.42
N ASP A 223 18.22 -0.13 3.75
CA ASP A 223 18.64 -0.53 5.09
C ASP A 223 20.14 -0.85 4.91
N ASP A 224 20.98 0.14 5.20
CA ASP A 224 22.38 0.20 4.76
C ASP A 224 23.32 -0.61 5.68
N ASP A 225 23.02 -0.69 6.98
CA ASP A 225 23.65 -1.53 8.00
C ASP A 225 23.03 -2.93 8.11
N ALA A 226 21.81 -3.15 7.58
CA ALA A 226 21.05 -4.39 7.65
C ALA A 226 20.51 -4.74 9.06
N ASP A 227 20.20 -3.72 9.87
CA ASP A 227 19.64 -3.85 11.21
C ASP A 227 18.10 -4.00 11.22
N GLY A 228 17.46 -3.82 10.06
CA GLY A 228 16.02 -4.01 9.86
C GLY A 228 15.19 -2.73 9.96
N ILE A 229 15.78 -1.61 10.35
CA ILE A 229 15.19 -0.28 10.26
C ILE A 229 15.61 0.36 8.93
N PRO A 230 14.67 0.88 8.14
CA PRO A 230 15.06 1.57 6.91
C PRO A 230 15.64 2.95 7.19
N ASN A 231 16.68 3.34 6.45
CA ASN A 231 17.42 4.60 6.57
C ASN A 231 16.57 5.84 6.88
N SER A 232 15.42 5.99 6.20
CA SER A 232 14.55 7.17 6.38
C SER A 232 13.74 7.21 7.69
N PHE A 233 13.71 6.11 8.43
CA PHE A 233 13.10 6.03 9.76
C PHE A 233 14.09 6.27 10.89
N GLU A 234 15.37 6.41 10.56
CA GLU A 234 16.45 6.75 11.51
C GLU A 234 16.78 8.25 11.46
N ASP A 235 15.99 9.03 10.71
CA ASP A 235 15.95 10.50 10.82
C ASP A 235 15.19 10.91 12.09
N ILE A 236 15.84 10.77 13.25
CA ILE A 236 15.25 11.00 14.58
C ILE A 236 14.58 12.38 14.66
N ASN A 237 15.21 13.39 14.08
CA ASN A 237 14.76 14.77 14.17
C ASN A 237 13.88 15.24 12.98
N MET A 238 13.70 14.38 11.97
CA MET A 238 12.88 14.60 10.76
C MET A 238 13.30 15.81 9.91
N ASP A 239 14.59 16.18 9.88
CA ASP A 239 15.10 17.28 9.05
C ASP A 239 15.58 16.84 7.66
N GLY A 240 15.64 15.53 7.41
CA GLY A 240 16.05 14.89 6.18
C GLY A 240 17.57 14.74 6.02
N ASN A 241 18.35 14.92 7.08
CA ASN A 241 19.81 14.76 7.06
C ASN A 241 20.29 13.65 8.01
N LEU A 242 20.21 12.41 7.52
CA LEU A 242 20.61 11.20 8.26
C LEU A 242 22.06 11.23 8.79
N ASP A 243 22.96 11.97 8.13
CA ASP A 243 24.38 12.05 8.52
C ASP A 243 24.63 12.77 9.87
N ASN A 244 23.60 13.34 10.51
CA ASN A 244 23.73 14.00 11.82
C ASN A 244 22.91 13.38 12.94
N ASP A 245 22.28 12.24 12.69
CA ASP A 245 21.60 11.44 13.71
C ASP A 245 22.57 10.30 14.06
N ASP A 246 23.09 10.36 15.29
CA ASP A 246 24.22 9.58 15.84
C ASP A 246 23.96 9.51 17.35
N THR A 247 23.20 8.51 17.78
CA THR A 247 22.65 8.40 19.14
C THR A 247 23.76 8.22 20.18
N ASP A 248 24.71 7.33 19.92
CA ASP A 248 25.80 6.99 20.84
C ASP A 248 27.03 7.93 20.74
N MET A 249 27.08 8.77 19.71
CA MET A 249 28.14 9.73 19.41
C MET A 249 29.51 9.08 19.07
N ASP A 250 29.53 7.86 18.53
CA ASP A 250 30.75 7.20 18.09
C ASP A 250 31.28 7.73 16.73
N GLY A 251 30.42 8.45 16.00
CA GLY A 251 30.70 9.06 14.71
C GLY A 251 30.28 8.23 13.49
N ILE A 252 29.55 7.14 13.70
CA ILE A 252 28.77 6.40 12.71
C ILE A 252 27.32 6.88 12.86
N PRO A 253 26.72 7.48 11.82
CA PRO A 253 25.30 7.83 11.89
C PRO A 253 24.44 6.58 11.94
N ASN A 254 23.29 6.67 12.62
CA ASN A 254 22.37 5.55 12.88
C ASN A 254 22.11 4.65 11.66
N TYR A 255 21.74 5.23 10.51
CA TYR A 255 21.51 4.49 9.25
C TYR A 255 22.72 3.73 8.65
N GLN A 256 23.86 3.75 9.34
CA GLN A 256 25.07 3.00 9.03
C GLN A 256 25.63 2.24 10.24
N ASP A 257 24.93 2.28 11.37
CA ASP A 257 25.23 1.57 12.60
C ASP A 257 24.22 0.43 12.81
N ALA A 258 24.67 -0.67 13.40
CA ALA A 258 23.78 -1.81 13.67
C ALA A 258 23.43 -1.94 15.16
N ASP A 259 23.94 -1.02 15.98
CA ASP A 259 23.86 -0.91 17.44
C ASP A 259 23.80 0.59 17.73
N ASP A 260 22.63 1.17 17.47
CA ASP A 260 22.42 2.61 17.30
C ASP A 260 22.77 3.43 18.56
N ASP A 261 22.46 2.89 19.74
CA ASP A 261 22.66 3.52 21.03
C ASP A 261 23.94 3.05 21.74
N GLY A 262 24.61 2.03 21.18
CA GLY A 262 25.94 1.59 21.56
C GLY A 262 25.99 0.74 22.82
N ASP A 263 24.89 0.10 23.19
CA ASP A 263 24.76 -0.70 24.41
C ASP A 263 25.26 -2.15 24.27
N SER A 264 25.69 -2.56 23.06
CA SER A 264 26.13 -3.90 22.65
C SER A 264 25.01 -4.91 22.33
N ILE A 265 23.78 -4.46 22.19
CA ILE A 265 22.67 -5.19 21.60
C ILE A 265 22.51 -4.69 20.16
N ASP A 266 22.35 -5.60 19.20
CA ASP A 266 22.10 -5.14 17.82
C ASP A 266 20.65 -4.60 17.75
N THR A 267 20.44 -3.42 17.12
CA THR A 267 19.14 -2.74 16.90
C THR A 267 18.01 -3.69 16.49
N ILE A 268 18.33 -4.68 15.64
CA ILE A 268 17.37 -5.69 15.17
C ILE A 268 16.71 -6.52 16.29
N ASN A 269 17.33 -6.59 17.47
CA ASN A 269 16.86 -7.34 18.62
C ASN A 269 16.11 -6.46 19.63
N GLU A 270 16.04 -5.16 19.39
CA GLU A 270 15.52 -4.16 20.32
C GLU A 270 14.23 -3.58 19.77
N THR A 271 13.12 -4.14 20.23
CA THR A 271 11.80 -3.75 19.76
C THR A 271 10.96 -3.30 20.93
N GLY A 272 10.33 -2.13 20.80
CA GLY A 272 9.42 -1.63 21.82
C GLY A 272 9.86 -0.27 22.34
N ASP A 273 9.41 -0.03 23.56
CA ASP A 273 9.57 1.17 24.38
C ASP A 273 9.22 0.66 25.79
N THR A 274 10.21 0.03 26.45
CA THR A 274 9.97 -0.78 27.67
C THR A 274 9.51 0.09 28.83
N ASP A 275 10.14 1.24 29.03
CA ASP A 275 9.80 2.19 30.08
C ASP A 275 8.60 3.12 29.73
N GLY A 276 8.26 3.24 28.43
CA GLY A 276 7.13 4.00 27.92
C GLY A 276 7.40 5.51 27.80
N ASP A 277 8.65 5.94 27.69
CA ASP A 277 9.06 7.35 27.58
C ASP A 277 8.95 7.94 26.16
N ALA A 278 8.65 7.08 25.17
CA ALA A 278 8.55 7.35 23.74
C ALA A 278 9.88 7.45 22.98
N ILE A 279 10.97 6.98 23.56
CA ILE A 279 12.22 6.62 22.89
C ILE A 279 12.17 5.10 22.69
N PRO A 280 12.26 4.61 21.44
CA PRO A 280 12.35 3.17 21.21
C PRO A 280 13.64 2.60 21.79
N ASN A 281 13.59 1.36 22.28
CA ASN A 281 14.73 0.69 22.90
C ASN A 281 16.04 0.79 22.09
N TYR A 282 16.00 0.57 20.78
CA TYR A 282 17.20 0.69 19.92
C TYR A 282 17.82 2.10 19.84
N LEU A 283 17.19 3.12 20.47
CA LEU A 283 17.70 4.48 20.60
C LEU A 283 17.82 4.91 22.07
N ASP A 284 17.56 4.00 23.01
CA ASP A 284 17.49 4.24 24.44
C ASP A 284 18.51 3.38 25.18
N ASN A 285 19.39 4.03 25.94
CA ASN A 285 20.48 3.36 26.63
C ASN A 285 20.15 2.92 28.06
N ASP A 286 18.92 3.11 28.50
CA ASP A 286 18.34 2.75 29.80
C ASP A 286 16.92 2.21 29.54
N ASP A 287 16.85 1.05 28.88
CA ASP A 287 15.66 0.52 28.22
C ASP A 287 14.41 0.46 29.12
N ASP A 288 14.58 0.10 30.38
CA ASP A 288 13.51 -0.06 31.36
C ASP A 288 13.38 1.12 32.34
N GLY A 289 14.26 2.12 32.21
CA GLY A 289 14.25 3.39 32.91
C GLY A 289 14.57 3.28 34.40
N ASP A 290 15.36 2.29 34.79
CA ASP A 290 15.70 2.02 36.18
C ASP A 290 16.93 2.79 36.71
N SER A 291 17.60 3.53 35.81
CA SER A 291 18.84 4.32 36.01
C SER A 291 20.16 3.53 35.92
N ILE A 292 20.13 2.25 35.60
CA ILE A 292 21.29 1.47 35.18
C ILE A 292 21.30 1.48 33.64
N LEU A 293 22.43 1.82 33.02
CA LEU A 293 22.48 1.75 31.55
C LEU A 293 22.48 0.28 31.10
N THR A 294 21.76 -0.01 30.02
CA THR A 294 21.60 -1.36 29.45
C THR A 294 22.94 -2.09 29.30
N ILE A 295 23.99 -1.39 28.86
CA ILE A 295 25.35 -1.93 28.71
C ILE A 295 25.93 -2.57 29.99
N PHE A 296 25.46 -2.17 31.18
CA PHE A 296 25.93 -2.66 32.48
C PHE A 296 25.11 -3.81 33.05
N GLU A 297 24.00 -4.17 32.42
CA GLU A 297 23.06 -5.21 32.88
C GLU A 297 23.34 -6.58 32.22
N ASP A 298 24.57 -6.73 31.71
CA ASP A 298 25.07 -7.91 31.01
C ASP A 298 24.09 -8.46 29.94
N PRO A 299 23.62 -7.59 29.01
CA PRO A 299 22.55 -7.95 28.06
C PRO A 299 22.96 -9.11 27.15
N ILE A 300 24.24 -9.20 26.81
CA ILE A 300 24.82 -10.30 26.02
C ILE A 300 24.88 -11.64 26.77
N ALA A 301 24.82 -11.65 28.10
CA ALA A 301 24.74 -12.88 28.89
C ALA A 301 23.31 -13.38 29.07
N LEU A 302 22.31 -12.61 28.62
CA LEU A 302 20.90 -12.86 28.83
C LEU A 302 20.61 -12.99 30.34
N GLN A 303 21.10 -12.03 31.12
CA GLN A 303 20.83 -11.97 32.54
C GLN A 303 19.31 -11.86 32.77
N ASN A 304 18.82 -12.63 33.72
CA ASN A 304 17.43 -12.73 34.11
C ASN A 304 17.44 -13.25 35.55
N THR A 305 17.36 -12.32 36.50
CA THR A 305 17.64 -12.57 37.90
C THR A 305 16.54 -13.35 38.60
N ASP A 306 15.26 -13.05 38.33
CA ASP A 306 14.11 -13.70 38.96
C ASP A 306 13.57 -14.94 38.19
N GLY A 307 13.92 -15.09 36.92
CA GLY A 307 13.48 -16.15 36.01
C GLY A 307 12.08 -15.98 35.40
N ASP A 308 11.48 -14.79 35.37
CA ASP A 308 10.10 -14.59 34.94
C ASP A 308 9.89 -14.54 33.41
N GLY A 309 10.96 -14.25 32.68
CA GLY A 309 11.02 -14.26 31.23
C GLY A 309 11.34 -12.91 30.58
N PHE A 310 11.49 -11.83 31.35
CA PHE A 310 12.13 -10.60 30.92
C PHE A 310 13.64 -10.66 31.25
N LEU A 311 14.47 -9.99 30.46
CA LEU A 311 15.89 -9.88 30.79
C LEU A 311 16.03 -8.66 31.70
N ASP A 312 17.06 -8.61 32.54
CA ASP A 312 17.22 -7.55 33.55
C ASP A 312 17.08 -6.14 32.92
N TYR A 313 17.80 -5.88 31.82
CA TYR A 313 17.66 -4.62 31.05
C TYR A 313 16.29 -4.32 30.41
N LEU A 314 15.31 -5.22 30.55
CA LEU A 314 13.93 -5.05 30.10
C LEU A 314 12.94 -5.21 31.27
N ASP A 315 13.41 -5.20 32.51
CA ASP A 315 12.65 -5.54 33.71
C ASP A 315 12.95 -4.62 34.91
N ALA A 316 12.12 -3.61 35.08
CA ALA A 316 12.26 -2.63 36.16
C ALA A 316 12.15 -3.18 37.62
N ASP A 317 11.97 -4.49 37.82
CA ASP A 317 11.95 -5.20 39.11
C ASP A 317 12.72 -6.54 38.96
N ASP A 318 14.03 -6.45 38.70
CA ASP A 318 14.97 -7.53 38.35
C ASP A 318 14.85 -8.82 39.18
N ASP A 319 14.60 -8.67 40.49
CA ASP A 319 14.51 -9.80 41.43
C ASP A 319 13.07 -10.14 41.83
N ASN A 320 12.10 -9.31 41.41
CA ASN A 320 10.66 -9.47 41.60
C ASN A 320 10.28 -9.61 43.08
N ASP A 321 10.98 -8.88 43.94
CA ASP A 321 10.66 -8.75 45.36
C ASP A 321 9.48 -7.77 45.61
N GLY A 322 9.17 -6.94 44.60
CA GLY A 322 8.08 -5.98 44.57
C GLY A 322 8.48 -4.52 44.87
N ALA A 323 9.77 -4.23 45.03
CA ALA A 323 10.37 -2.92 44.88
C ALA A 323 10.95 -2.79 43.46
N LEU A 324 10.78 -1.62 42.82
CA LEU A 324 11.42 -1.41 41.51
C LEU A 324 12.93 -1.20 41.73
N THR A 325 13.76 -1.66 40.79
CA THR A 325 15.22 -1.50 40.85
C THR A 325 15.62 -0.06 41.15
N ILE A 326 15.01 0.93 40.49
CA ILE A 326 15.22 2.37 40.74
C ILE A 326 15.01 2.82 42.20
N ASP A 327 14.11 2.15 42.94
CA ASP A 327 13.79 2.46 44.34
C ASP A 327 14.76 1.79 45.33
N GLU A 328 15.70 0.98 44.84
CA GLU A 328 16.67 0.21 45.64
C GLU A 328 18.09 0.80 45.62
N ASN A 329 18.22 2.01 45.06
CA ASN A 329 19.46 2.78 44.98
C ASN A 329 20.57 2.02 44.19
N PRO A 330 20.29 1.66 42.92
CA PRO A 330 21.17 0.86 42.07
C PRO A 330 22.39 1.67 41.59
N ASP A 331 22.23 2.99 41.40
CA ASP A 331 23.32 3.91 41.10
C ASP A 331 23.26 5.16 42.00
N PRO A 332 23.97 5.14 43.14
CA PRO A 332 23.98 6.27 44.07
C PRO A 332 24.65 7.54 43.54
N ASN A 333 25.49 7.43 42.50
CA ASN A 333 26.30 8.53 42.00
C ASN A 333 25.73 9.18 40.71
N GLY A 334 24.84 8.46 40.02
CA GLY A 334 24.10 8.93 38.85
C GLY A 334 24.95 8.93 37.57
N ASP A 335 25.89 7.99 37.43
CA ASP A 335 26.69 7.80 36.22
C ASP A 335 26.27 6.59 35.37
N GLY A 336 25.17 5.92 35.74
CA GLY A 336 24.58 4.79 35.03
C GLY A 336 25.26 3.44 35.31
N ASN A 337 26.40 3.44 36.01
CA ASN A 337 27.17 2.23 36.31
C ASN A 337 26.86 1.73 37.72
N PRO A 338 26.43 0.46 37.90
CA PRO A 338 26.05 -0.08 39.21
C PRO A 338 27.24 -0.46 40.11
N ASP A 339 28.48 -0.10 39.75
CA ASP A 339 29.71 -0.36 40.54
C ASP A 339 29.62 0.13 42.00
N ASP A 340 28.78 1.13 42.28
CA ASP A 340 28.53 1.64 43.64
C ASP A 340 27.12 1.37 44.17
N ALA A 341 26.37 0.46 43.54
CA ALA A 341 25.06 0.01 43.98
C ALA A 341 24.99 -0.33 45.47
N GLN A 342 23.82 -0.12 46.06
CA GLN A 342 23.59 -0.44 47.46
C GLN A 342 23.67 -1.96 47.68
N ASP A 343 24.51 -2.38 48.62
CA ASP A 343 24.60 -3.76 49.14
C ASP A 343 24.49 -3.68 50.67
N THR A 344 23.28 -3.87 51.18
CA THR A 344 22.92 -3.66 52.58
C THR A 344 23.55 -4.71 53.49
N ASP A 345 23.71 -5.94 53.01
CA ASP A 345 24.17 -7.08 53.82
C ASP A 345 25.66 -7.44 53.63
N MET A 346 26.32 -6.79 52.67
CA MET A 346 27.73 -6.89 52.32
C MET A 346 28.14 -8.28 51.82
N ASP A 347 27.24 -8.98 51.12
CA ASP A 347 27.52 -10.28 50.52
C ASP A 347 28.11 -10.21 49.10
N GLY A 348 28.10 -9.00 48.51
CA GLY A 348 28.63 -8.71 47.18
C GLY A 348 27.63 -8.82 46.04
N ILE A 349 26.35 -9.02 46.34
CA ILE A 349 25.24 -8.88 45.38
C ILE A 349 24.48 -7.58 45.76
N PRO A 350 24.24 -6.66 44.81
CA PRO A 350 23.42 -5.48 45.06
C PRO A 350 22.00 -5.81 45.53
N ASP A 351 21.39 -4.89 46.29
CA ASP A 351 20.04 -5.04 46.84
C ASP A 351 19.01 -5.33 45.72
N TYR A 352 19.12 -4.68 44.55
CA TYR A 352 18.21 -4.87 43.41
C TYR A 352 18.28 -6.24 42.71
N LEU A 353 19.22 -7.10 43.11
CA LEU A 353 19.36 -8.47 42.61
C LEU A 353 19.12 -9.51 43.73
N GLN A 354 18.42 -9.16 44.81
CA GLN A 354 18.30 -9.94 46.05
C GLN A 354 16.86 -10.03 46.64
N ILE A 355 16.25 -11.21 46.44
CA ILE A 355 14.92 -11.61 47.01
C ILE A 355 14.84 -11.68 48.55
#